data_AF-A0A7X9AIX1-F1
#
_entry.id   AF-A0A7X9AIX1-F1
#
_cell.length_a   1.000
_cell.length_b   1.000
_cell.length_c   1.000
_cell.angle_alpha   90.00
_cell.angle_beta   90.00
_cell.angle_gamma   90.00
#
_symmetry.space_group_name_H-M   'P 1'
#
loop_
_entity.id
_entity.type
_entity.pdbx_description
1 polymer ?
#
loop_
_entity_poly.entity_id
_entity_poly.type
_entity_poly.pdbx_seq_one_letter_code
_entity_poly.pdbx_strand_id
1 'polypeptide(L)'
;MSGVEVLRKWVDECGNIVFFGGAGVSTESGIPDFRSVDGLYNQKYKYPPETILSYSFFIRNQAEFYEFYRDKIIFLDAEPNITHRKLAQLEADGKLKAVITQNIDGLHQKAGSKKVLELHGSILRN
;
A
#
# COMPACT_ATOMS: atom_id res chain seq x y z
N MET A 1 7.84 -12.37 28.16
CA MET A 1 7.13 -11.29 27.45
C MET A 1 6.69 -11.83 26.10
N SER A 2 5.44 -11.60 25.71
CA SER A 2 4.93 -11.92 24.38
C SER A 2 5.56 -11.02 23.32
N GLY A 3 5.49 -11.41 22.04
CA GLY A 3 5.98 -10.56 20.94
C GLY A 3 5.30 -9.18 20.91
N VAL A 4 4.02 -9.12 21.30
CA VAL A 4 3.26 -7.87 21.39
C VAL A 4 3.77 -6.96 22.52
N GLU A 5 4.11 -7.53 23.67
CA GLU A 5 4.68 -6.76 24.79
C GLU A 5 6.05 -6.18 24.45
N VAL A 6 6.89 -6.95 23.74
CA VAL A 6 8.19 -6.49 23.25
C VAL A 6 8.03 -5.37 22.23
N LEU A 7 7.12 -5.53 21.26
CA LEU A 7 6.84 -4.48 20.27
C LEU A 7 6.35 -3.20 20.95
N ARG A 8 5.42 -3.30 21.90
CA ARG A 8 4.92 -2.13 22.64
C ARG A 8 6.05 -1.41 23.34
N LYS A 9 6.92 -2.13 24.06
CA LYS A 9 8.09 -1.56 24.72
C LYS A 9 8.99 -0.80 23.73
N TRP A 10 9.29 -1.39 22.58
CA TRP A 10 10.11 -0.73 21.55
C TRP A 10 9.45 0.53 20.98
N VAL A 11 8.14 0.52 20.75
CA VAL A 11 7.39 1.70 20.28
C VAL A 11 7.35 2.78 21.37
N ASP A 12 7.30 2.40 22.64
CA ASP A 12 7.29 3.33 23.76
C ASP A 12 8.64 4.04 23.93
N GLU A 13 9.74 3.30 23.85
CA GLU A 13 11.11 3.77 24.09
C GLU A 13 11.78 4.40 22.85
N CYS A 14 11.38 4.02 21.63
CA CYS A 14 12.02 4.49 20.40
C CYS A 14 11.40 5.79 19.86
N GLY A 15 12.26 6.81 19.64
CA GLY A 15 11.89 8.06 18.99
C GLY A 15 12.22 8.15 17.49
N ASN A 16 12.72 7.07 16.89
CA ASN A 16 13.22 7.01 15.50
C ASN A 16 12.67 5.81 14.72
N ILE A 17 11.35 5.64 14.72
CA ILE A 17 10.69 4.51 14.04
C ILE A 17 10.60 4.80 12.55
N VAL A 18 10.74 3.76 11.72
CA VAL A 18 10.39 3.77 10.29
C VAL A 18 9.42 2.65 10.02
N PHE A 19 8.35 2.93 9.30
CA PHE A 19 7.41 1.92 8.84
C PHE A 19 7.76 1.53 7.40
N PHE A 20 7.76 0.23 7.12
CA PHE A 20 7.86 -0.32 5.76
C PHE A 20 6.67 -1.24 5.51
N GLY A 21 5.88 -0.95 4.49
CA GLY A 21 4.63 -1.66 4.22
C GLY A 21 4.35 -1.92 2.74
N GLY A 22 3.40 -2.81 2.50
CA GLY A 22 2.88 -3.14 1.18
C GLY A 22 1.37 -3.41 1.23
N ALA A 23 0.84 -4.10 0.22
CA ALA A 23 -0.60 -4.17 -0.03
C ALA A 23 -1.42 -4.75 1.13
N GLY A 24 -0.82 -5.63 1.93
CA GLY A 24 -1.45 -6.20 3.13
C GLY A 24 -1.91 -5.15 4.15
N VAL A 25 -1.34 -3.95 4.14
CA VAL A 25 -1.76 -2.84 5.01
C VAL A 25 -3.10 -2.25 4.56
N SER A 26 -3.44 -2.36 3.27
CA SER A 26 -4.63 -1.77 2.65
C SER A 26 -5.77 -2.77 2.45
N THR A 27 -5.61 -4.04 2.83
CA THR A 27 -6.66 -5.07 2.70
C THR A 27 -7.89 -4.75 3.55
N GLU A 28 -7.70 -4.27 4.77
CA GLU A 28 -8.78 -3.79 5.64
C GLU A 28 -9.46 -2.51 5.10
N SER A 29 -8.85 -1.85 4.11
CA SER A 29 -9.44 -0.72 3.39
C SER A 29 -10.21 -1.16 2.13
N GLY A 30 -10.42 -2.46 1.94
CA GLY A 30 -11.13 -3.03 0.79
C GLY A 30 -10.27 -3.16 -0.48
N ILE A 31 -8.96 -2.91 -0.40
CA ILE A 31 -8.03 -3.06 -1.53
C ILE A 31 -7.43 -4.46 -1.47
N PRO A 32 -7.71 -5.35 -2.45
CA PRO A 32 -7.12 -6.68 -2.45
C PRO A 32 -5.60 -6.60 -2.58
N ASP A 33 -4.89 -7.51 -1.94
CA ASP A 33 -3.47 -7.67 -2.20
C ASP A 33 -3.22 -8.41 -3.53
N PHE A 34 -1.95 -8.57 -3.90
CA PHE A 34 -1.60 -9.24 -5.13
C PHE A 34 -1.55 -10.77 -5.00
N ARG A 35 -1.09 -11.30 -3.85
CA ARG A 35 -0.56 -12.68 -3.75
C ARG A 35 -1.32 -13.59 -2.78
N SER A 36 -2.22 -13.07 -1.95
CA SER A 36 -3.06 -13.92 -1.10
C SER A 36 -3.99 -14.79 -1.95
N VAL A 37 -4.65 -15.77 -1.32
CA VAL A 37 -5.58 -16.70 -2.00
C VAL A 37 -6.65 -15.95 -2.80
N ASP A 38 -7.17 -14.85 -2.26
CA ASP A 38 -8.15 -13.99 -2.93
C ASP A 38 -7.52 -12.79 -3.67
N GLY A 39 -6.18 -12.76 -3.70
CA GLY A 39 -5.38 -11.72 -4.32
C GLY A 39 -5.46 -11.73 -5.85
N LEU A 40 -5.03 -10.62 -6.44
CA LEU A 40 -5.19 -10.35 -7.87
C LEU A 40 -4.60 -11.44 -8.77
N TYR A 41 -3.51 -12.10 -8.35
CA TYR A 41 -2.80 -13.11 -9.15
C TYR A 41 -3.51 -14.45 -9.24
N ASN A 42 -4.50 -14.71 -8.39
CA ASN A 42 -5.31 -15.94 -8.43
C ASN A 42 -6.58 -15.79 -9.29
N GLN A 43 -6.88 -14.58 -9.78
CA GLN A 43 -8.01 -14.35 -10.68
C GLN A 43 -7.64 -14.74 -12.12
N LYS A 44 -8.57 -15.39 -12.83
CA LYS A 44 -8.32 -15.85 -14.21
C LYS A 44 -8.49 -14.69 -15.20
N TYR A 45 -7.40 -14.31 -15.85
CA TYR A 45 -7.36 -13.30 -16.91
C TYR A 45 -6.78 -13.90 -18.20
N LYS A 46 -6.94 -13.15 -19.31
CA LYS A 46 -6.34 -13.49 -20.61
C LYS A 46 -4.81 -13.60 -20.53
N TYR A 47 -4.17 -12.79 -19.68
CA TYR A 47 -2.75 -12.81 -19.39
C TYR A 47 -2.51 -12.75 -17.87
N PRO A 48 -1.41 -13.31 -17.35
CA PRO A 48 -1.08 -13.17 -15.93
C PRO A 48 -0.98 -11.69 -15.52
N PRO A 49 -1.49 -11.27 -14.36
CA PRO A 49 -1.42 -9.89 -13.92
C PRO A 49 -0.01 -9.28 -13.92
N GLU A 50 1.03 -10.06 -13.58
CA GLU A 50 2.43 -9.61 -13.64
C GLU A 50 2.84 -9.27 -15.07
N THR A 51 2.31 -10.01 -16.03
CA THR A 51 2.53 -9.74 -17.46
C THR A 51 1.81 -8.46 -17.85
N ILE A 52 0.53 -8.33 -17.46
CA ILE A 52 -0.27 -7.13 -17.77
C ILE A 52 0.40 -5.87 -17.22
N LEU A 53 0.87 -5.91 -15.97
CA LEU A 53 1.49 -4.76 -15.29
C LEU A 53 2.93 -4.48 -15.72
N SER A 54 3.50 -5.25 -16.65
CA SER A 54 4.84 -5.02 -17.15
C SER A 54 4.91 -3.86 -18.14
N TYR A 55 6.03 -3.13 -18.16
CA TYR A 55 6.26 -2.05 -19.11
C TYR A 55 6.15 -2.51 -20.58
N SER A 56 6.71 -3.68 -20.90
CA SER A 56 6.67 -4.21 -22.27
C SER A 56 5.25 -4.55 -22.72
N PHE A 57 4.39 -5.03 -21.81
CA PHE A 57 2.99 -5.25 -22.10
C PHE A 57 2.24 -3.94 -22.29
N PHE A 58 2.45 -2.95 -21.41
CA PHE A 58 1.89 -1.60 -21.56
C PHE A 58 2.18 -1.01 -22.94
N ILE A 59 3.44 -1.03 -23.39
CA ILE A 59 3.83 -0.47 -24.68
C ILE A 59 3.15 -1.17 -25.87
N ARG A 60 2.88 -2.48 -25.78
CA ARG A 60 2.33 -3.27 -26.88
C ARG A 60 0.81 -3.43 -26.87
N ASN A 61 0.19 -3.34 -25.69
CA ASN A 61 -1.22 -3.66 -25.45
C ASN A 61 -1.85 -2.62 -24.50
N GLN A 62 -1.77 -1.34 -24.87
CA GLN A 62 -2.21 -0.23 -24.00
C GLN A 62 -3.69 -0.34 -23.61
N ALA A 63 -4.56 -0.78 -24.53
CA ALA A 63 -5.99 -0.91 -24.27
C ALA A 63 -6.26 -1.92 -23.14
N GLU A 64 -5.71 -3.14 -23.26
CA GLU A 64 -5.82 -4.19 -22.25
C GLU A 64 -5.16 -3.80 -20.92
N PHE A 65 -4.02 -3.09 -20.97
CA PHE A 65 -3.40 -2.55 -19.76
C PHE A 65 -4.36 -1.60 -19.04
N TYR A 66 -4.93 -0.62 -19.75
CA TYR A 66 -5.77 0.40 -19.14
C TYR A 66 -7.12 -0.14 -18.66
N GLU A 67 -7.68 -1.14 -19.35
CA GLU A 67 -8.85 -1.90 -18.87
C GLU A 67 -8.55 -2.55 -17.52
N PHE A 68 -7.50 -3.38 -17.45
CA PHE A 68 -7.09 -4.03 -16.21
C PHE A 68 -6.74 -3.02 -15.11
N TYR A 69 -6.02 -1.95 -15.47
CA TYR A 69 -5.59 -0.92 -14.53
C TYR A 69 -6.79 -0.21 -13.87
N ARG A 70 -7.78 0.22 -14.66
CA ARG A 70 -8.98 0.87 -14.11
C ARG A 70 -9.81 -0.07 -13.25
N ASP A 71 -9.94 -1.32 -13.68
CA ASP A 71 -10.84 -2.28 -13.02
C ASP A 71 -10.24 -2.86 -11.73
N LYS A 72 -8.91 -3.00 -11.67
CA LYS A 72 -8.23 -3.82 -10.65
C LYS A 72 -7.18 -3.10 -9.82
N ILE A 73 -6.75 -1.91 -10.24
CA ILE A 73 -5.66 -1.17 -9.56
C ILE A 73 -6.16 0.14 -8.95
N ILE A 74 -7.20 0.77 -9.52
CA ILE A 74 -7.69 2.07 -9.06
C ILE A 74 -8.81 1.89 -8.01
N PHE A 75 -8.56 2.35 -6.79
CA PHE A 75 -9.52 2.33 -5.67
C PHE A 75 -9.68 3.74 -5.05
N LEU A 76 -10.25 4.70 -5.79
CA LEU A 76 -10.30 6.10 -5.38
C LEU A 76 -11.17 6.36 -4.14
N ASP A 77 -12.20 5.54 -3.93
CA ASP A 77 -13.12 5.67 -2.80
C ASP A 77 -12.61 4.98 -1.52
N ALA A 78 -11.45 4.30 -1.59
CA ALA A 78 -10.89 3.63 -0.43
C ALA A 78 -10.55 4.64 0.69
N GLU A 79 -10.86 4.27 1.92
CA GLU A 79 -10.61 5.07 3.11
C GLU A 79 -9.49 4.46 3.97
N PRO A 80 -8.66 5.28 4.64
CA PRO A 80 -7.61 4.75 5.50
C PRO A 80 -8.19 3.97 6.68
N ASN A 81 -7.68 2.76 6.90
CA ASN A 81 -8.00 1.92 8.06
C ASN A 81 -7.21 2.33 9.33
N ILE A 82 -7.38 1.53 10.40
CA ILE A 82 -6.75 1.79 11.70
C ILE A 82 -5.22 1.86 11.63
N THR A 83 -4.59 1.03 10.80
CA THR A 83 -3.13 0.99 10.67
C THR A 83 -2.60 2.29 10.09
N HIS A 84 -3.21 2.78 9.01
CA HIS A 84 -2.83 4.06 8.40
C HIS A 84 -2.97 5.22 9.38
N ARG A 85 -4.11 5.28 10.10
CA ARG A 85 -4.38 6.34 11.08
C ARG A 85 -3.42 6.28 12.26
N LYS A 86 -3.05 5.08 12.73
CA LYS A 86 -2.10 4.92 13.82
C LYS A 86 -0.69 5.35 13.43
N LEU A 87 -0.26 5.06 12.19
CA LEU A 87 1.02 5.52 11.67
C LEU A 87 1.07 7.05 11.55
N ALA A 88 0.00 7.67 11.05
CA ALA A 88 -0.12 9.12 11.01
C ALA A 88 -0.07 9.73 12.43
N GLN A 89 -0.74 9.13 13.41
CA GLN A 89 -0.65 9.56 14.81
C GLN A 89 0.78 9.44 15.36
N LEU A 90 1.47 8.32 15.13
CA LEU A 90 2.85 8.13 15.60
C LEU A 90 3.83 9.12 14.96
N GLU A 91 3.57 9.56 13.73
CA GLU A 91 4.35 10.63 13.10
C GLU A 91 4.05 11.98 13.74
N ALA A 92 2.77 12.29 14.00
CA ALA A 92 2.35 13.51 14.69
C ALA A 92 2.94 13.58 16.12
N ASP A 93 3.05 12.45 16.82
CA ASP A 93 3.69 12.32 18.13
C ASP A 93 5.23 12.41 18.07
N GLY A 94 5.81 12.54 16.86
CA GLY A 94 7.25 12.66 16.64
C GLY A 94 8.03 11.34 16.74
N LYS A 95 7.35 10.20 16.92
CA LYS A 95 7.99 8.88 17.06
C LYS A 95 8.33 8.22 15.72
N LEU A 96 7.43 8.33 14.74
CA LEU A 96 7.64 7.83 13.38
C LEU A 96 8.32 8.89 12.52
N LYS A 97 9.42 8.54 11.84
CA LYS A 97 10.23 9.46 11.02
C LYS A 97 9.96 9.36 9.54
N ALA A 98 9.39 8.26 9.08
CA ALA A 98 8.97 8.06 7.71
C ALA A 98 8.05 6.84 7.60
N VAL A 99 7.16 6.90 6.61
CA VAL A 99 6.48 5.75 6.02
C VAL A 99 7.17 5.46 4.70
N ILE A 100 7.65 4.23 4.51
CA ILE A 100 8.12 3.71 3.23
C ILE A 100 7.06 2.71 2.76
N THR A 101 6.50 2.92 1.57
CA THR A 101 5.41 2.07 1.08
C THR A 101 5.66 1.61 -0.34
N GLN A 102 5.28 0.36 -0.61
CA GLN A 102 5.18 -0.20 -1.96
C GLN A 102 3.80 0.07 -2.58
N ASN A 103 2.85 0.57 -1.79
CA ASN A 103 1.49 0.84 -2.27
C ASN A 103 1.47 2.14 -3.08
N ILE A 104 0.49 2.20 -3.97
CA ILE A 104 0.28 3.34 -4.88
C ILE A 104 -1.08 4.02 -4.62
N ASP A 105 -1.80 3.59 -3.58
CA ASP A 105 -3.19 3.96 -3.26
C ASP A 105 -3.36 5.34 -2.60
N GLY A 106 -2.29 5.92 -2.05
CA GLY A 106 -2.32 7.22 -1.39
C GLY A 106 -2.97 7.24 0.00
N LEU A 107 -3.28 6.08 0.59
CA LEU A 107 -4.00 6.01 1.86
C LEU A 107 -3.20 6.53 3.06
N HIS A 108 -1.87 6.45 3.03
CA HIS A 108 -1.03 7.04 4.07
C HIS A 108 -1.16 8.57 4.13
N GLN A 109 -1.10 9.23 2.97
CA GLN A 109 -1.27 10.68 2.85
C GLN A 109 -2.69 11.09 3.24
N LYS A 110 -3.70 10.34 2.78
CA LYS A 110 -5.11 10.54 3.15
C LYS A 110 -5.35 10.37 4.66
N ALA A 111 -4.59 9.51 5.34
CA ALA A 111 -4.63 9.35 6.80
C ALA A 111 -3.94 10.48 7.58
N GLY A 112 -3.17 11.34 6.90
CA GLY A 112 -2.44 12.45 7.50
C GLY A 112 -0.93 12.25 7.63
N SER A 113 -0.37 11.13 7.14
CA SER A 113 1.08 10.98 7.08
C SER A 113 1.71 11.99 6.11
N LYS A 114 2.77 12.67 6.54
CA LYS A 114 3.44 13.74 5.79
C LYS A 114 4.71 13.26 5.10
N LYS A 115 5.52 12.44 5.77
CA LYS A 115 6.78 11.91 5.21
C LYS A 115 6.58 10.49 4.70
N VAL A 116 5.99 10.40 3.50
CA VAL A 116 5.72 9.15 2.79
C VAL A 116 6.66 9.00 1.60
N LEU A 117 7.37 7.87 1.54
CA LEU A 117 8.27 7.48 0.47
C LEU A 117 7.64 6.34 -0.34
N GLU A 118 7.10 6.67 -1.50
CA GLU A 118 6.39 5.75 -2.39
C GLU A 118 7.36 5.08 -3.37
N LEU A 119 7.65 3.80 -3.17
CA LEU A 119 8.64 3.07 -3.97
C LEU A 119 8.18 2.77 -5.40
N HIS A 120 6.88 2.64 -5.61
CA HIS A 120 6.27 2.30 -6.90
C HIS A 120 5.49 3.46 -7.52
N GLY A 121 5.72 4.70 -7.06
CA GLY A 121 4.96 5.87 -7.51
C GLY A 121 3.57 5.95 -6.88
N SER A 122 2.64 6.65 -7.52
CA SER A 122 1.32 6.96 -6.96
C SER A 122 0.28 7.13 -8.05
N ILE A 123 -0.89 6.51 -7.91
CA ILE A 123 -1.97 6.62 -8.90
C ILE A 123 -2.58 8.02 -8.98
N LEU A 124 -2.31 8.85 -7.97
CA LEU A 124 -2.84 10.21 -7.86
C LEU A 124 -2.05 11.22 -8.70
N ARG A 125 -0.92 10.82 -9.31
CA ARG A 125 0.00 11.70 -10.05
C ARG A 125 0.57 11.03 -11.31
N ASN A 126 -0.26 10.22 -11.98
CA ASN A 126 0.10 9.51 -13.22
C ASN A 126 0.07 10.41 -14.45
#